data_AF-A0A7K1XTJ7-F1
#
_entry.id   AF-A0A7K1XTJ7-F1
#
_cell.length_a   1.000
_cell.length_b   1.000
_cell.length_c   1.000
_cell.angle_alpha   90.00
_cell.angle_beta   90.00
_cell.angle_gamma   90.00
#
_symmetry.space_group_name_H-M   'P 1'
#
loop_
_entity.id
_entity.type
_entity.pdbx_description
1 polymer ?
#
loop_
_entity_poly.entity_id
_entity_poly.type
_entity_poly.pdbx_seq_one_letter_code
_entity_poly.pdbx_strand_id
1 'polypeptide(L)'
;MRLVRPHIENIAKQFWSVTNLDKEPPYDLSGAISLMFPIDIVQLSQLSTDKIKQWLKQRNVQIDTEVNDRPVHGFVIFYRGAGFIFSDGGDDERERRYTIAHEISHFILDYKIPREKIINKLGASISDVIDGIRPPTDEEIVKGIVHGLNVKPFTHLLEKKGDGSFLNSDVYNSENAADELAIELIAPASRVVADILQGNKPSSFGAFSDRCRLVLENRYKLPGLIANDYARLLAYKVTGGPSIMSRMGF
;
A
#
# COMPACT_ATOMS: atom_id res chain seq x y z
N MET A 1 -5.46 2.41 13.59
CA MET A 1 -4.37 1.60 12.98
C MET A 1 -4.11 0.33 13.82
N ARG A 2 -3.78 -0.80 13.18
CA ARG A 2 -3.47 -2.09 13.84
C ARG A 2 -1.96 -2.37 13.78
N LEU A 3 -1.47 -3.27 14.64
CA LEU A 3 -0.09 -3.76 14.56
C LEU A 3 0.13 -4.44 13.21
N VAL A 4 1.21 -4.07 12.53
CA VAL A 4 1.61 -4.67 11.25
C VAL A 4 1.72 -6.18 11.41
N ARG A 5 1.02 -6.92 10.54
CA ARG A 5 1.02 -8.39 10.56
C ARG A 5 2.38 -8.91 10.09
N PRO A 6 2.88 -10.04 10.63
CA PRO A 6 4.18 -10.60 10.22
C PRO A 6 4.31 -10.88 8.71
N HIS A 7 3.21 -11.23 8.04
CA HIS A 7 3.25 -11.43 6.59
C HIS A 7 3.46 -10.11 5.82
N ILE A 8 2.94 -8.98 6.31
CA ILE A 8 3.13 -7.65 5.71
C ILE A 8 4.59 -7.23 5.88
N GLU A 9 5.17 -7.43 7.08
CA GLU A 9 6.60 -7.20 7.32
C GLU A 9 7.47 -8.00 6.33
N ASN A 10 7.11 -9.26 6.05
CA ASN A 10 7.83 -10.08 5.10
C ASN A 10 7.68 -9.58 3.65
N ILE A 11 6.49 -9.12 3.25
CA ILE A 11 6.26 -8.55 1.91
C ILE A 11 7.10 -7.29 1.72
N ALA A 12 7.14 -6.38 2.71
CA ALA A 12 7.98 -5.19 2.64
C ALA A 12 9.48 -5.51 2.57
N LYS A 13 9.94 -6.52 3.33
CA LYS A 13 11.33 -7.01 3.24
C LYS A 13 11.63 -7.57 1.86
N GLN A 14 10.73 -8.36 1.29
CA GLN A 14 10.88 -8.90 -0.07
C GLN A 14 10.90 -7.79 -1.11
N PHE A 15 10.04 -6.78 -0.95
CA PHE A 15 10.01 -5.60 -1.81
C PHE A 15 11.38 -4.91 -1.84
N TRP A 16 11.95 -4.63 -0.67
CA TRP A 16 13.26 -3.97 -0.62
C TRP A 16 14.42 -4.88 -0.98
N SER A 17 14.33 -6.20 -0.79
CA SER A 17 15.43 -7.14 -1.05
C SER A 17 15.91 -7.20 -2.51
N VAL A 18 15.07 -6.77 -3.45
CA VAL A 18 15.40 -6.79 -4.88
C VAL A 18 16.03 -5.48 -5.37
N THR A 19 16.08 -4.45 -4.52
CA THR A 19 16.73 -3.18 -4.82
C THR A 19 17.76 -2.82 -3.74
N ASN A 20 18.64 -1.87 -4.03
CA ASN A 20 19.56 -1.31 -3.04
C ASN A 20 19.17 0.15 -2.70
N LEU A 21 17.89 0.49 -2.84
CA LEU A 21 17.35 1.85 -2.70
C LEU A 21 16.82 2.15 -1.29
N ASP A 22 16.92 1.20 -0.37
CA ASP A 22 16.55 1.32 1.04
C ASP A 22 17.76 1.58 1.95
N LYS A 23 18.89 2.08 1.45
CA LYS A 23 20.10 2.25 2.27
C LYS A 23 19.93 3.24 3.42
N GLU A 24 19.32 4.39 3.14
CA GLU A 24 19.10 5.45 4.13
C GLU A 24 17.72 6.09 3.92
N PRO A 25 16.95 6.37 5.00
CA PRO A 25 15.71 7.11 4.87
C PRO A 25 15.97 8.60 4.54
N PRO A 26 15.11 9.25 3.74
CA PRO A 26 13.94 8.70 3.07
C PRO A 26 14.31 7.73 1.92
N TYR A 27 13.80 6.50 1.95
CA TYR A 27 14.02 5.54 0.85
C TYR A 27 13.41 6.00 -0.47
N ASP A 28 14.07 5.70 -1.59
CA ASP A 28 13.59 6.03 -2.93
C ASP A 28 12.53 5.02 -3.40
N LEU A 29 11.30 5.23 -2.92
CA LEU A 29 10.16 4.37 -3.22
C LEU A 29 9.78 4.44 -4.71
N SER A 30 9.77 5.63 -5.31
CA SER A 30 9.42 5.79 -6.72
C SER A 30 10.43 5.13 -7.65
N GLY A 31 11.73 5.26 -7.34
CA GLY A 31 12.79 4.54 -8.04
C GLY A 31 12.65 3.02 -7.90
N ALA A 32 12.35 2.52 -6.69
CA ALA A 32 12.14 1.09 -6.47
C ALA A 32 10.94 0.55 -7.26
N ILE A 33 9.80 1.26 -7.25
CA ILE A 33 8.62 0.91 -8.05
C ILE A 33 8.97 0.81 -9.53
N SER A 34 9.66 1.82 -10.07
CA SER A 34 10.02 1.90 -11.49
C SER A 34 10.96 0.77 -11.94
N LEU A 35 11.82 0.28 -11.04
CA LEU A 35 12.73 -0.82 -11.33
C LEU A 35 12.05 -2.20 -11.23
N MET A 36 11.05 -2.33 -10.36
CA MET A 36 10.46 -3.61 -10.01
C MET A 36 9.20 -3.93 -10.80
N PHE A 37 8.44 -2.91 -11.18
CA PHE A 37 7.11 -3.08 -11.74
C PHE A 37 6.94 -2.24 -13.01
N PRO A 38 6.17 -2.74 -13.98
CA PRO A 38 5.74 -1.94 -15.13
C PRO A 38 4.61 -0.98 -14.70
N ILE A 39 4.93 -0.10 -13.74
CA ILE A 39 4.01 0.90 -13.19
C ILE A 39 4.64 2.28 -13.35
N ASP A 40 3.91 3.18 -13.98
CA ASP A 40 4.29 4.58 -14.07
C ASP A 40 3.60 5.39 -12.96
N ILE A 41 4.37 6.27 -12.32
CA ILE A 41 3.84 7.23 -11.34
C ILE A 41 3.56 8.55 -12.07
N VAL A 42 2.31 8.98 -12.06
CA VAL A 42 1.82 10.18 -12.76
C VAL A 42 1.35 11.19 -11.72
N GLN A 43 1.95 12.38 -11.74
CA GLN A 43 1.54 13.47 -10.86
C GLN A 43 0.67 14.46 -11.64
N LEU A 44 -0.56 14.72 -11.16
CA LEU A 44 -1.46 15.71 -11.74
C LEU A 44 -1.86 16.72 -10.66
N SER A 45 -1.81 18.01 -10.96
CA SER A 45 -2.23 19.05 -10.00
C SER A 45 -3.74 19.04 -9.78
N GLN A 46 -4.17 19.10 -8.51
CA GLN A 46 -5.59 19.05 -8.10
C GLN A 46 -6.27 17.82 -8.68
N LEU A 47 -5.78 16.64 -8.28
CA LEU A 47 -6.15 15.37 -8.85
C LEU A 47 -7.64 15.11 -8.61
N SER A 48 -8.31 14.61 -9.64
CA SER A 48 -9.73 14.27 -9.63
C SER A 48 -9.99 13.12 -10.58
N THR A 49 -11.09 12.40 -10.35
CA THR A 49 -11.46 11.26 -11.20
C THR A 49 -11.68 11.69 -12.65
N ASP A 50 -12.21 12.89 -12.91
CA ASP A 50 -12.31 13.40 -14.29
C ASP A 50 -10.96 13.71 -14.93
N LYS A 51 -10.00 14.28 -14.19
CA LYS A 51 -8.64 14.50 -14.73
C LYS A 51 -7.93 13.20 -15.07
N ILE A 52 -8.12 12.16 -14.26
CA ILE A 52 -7.60 10.81 -14.54
C ILE A 52 -8.23 10.29 -15.84
N LYS A 53 -9.56 10.33 -15.96
CA LYS A 53 -10.28 9.91 -17.18
C LYS A 53 -9.79 10.67 -18.42
N GLN A 54 -9.60 11.99 -18.32
CA GLN A 54 -9.08 12.81 -19.41
C GLN A 54 -7.66 12.40 -19.79
N TRP A 55 -6.78 12.19 -18.82
CA TRP A 55 -5.39 11.79 -19.05
C TRP A 55 -5.29 10.42 -19.76
N LEU A 56 -6.15 9.47 -19.38
CA LEU A 56 -6.26 8.15 -19.98
C LEU A 56 -6.84 8.22 -21.40
N LYS A 57 -7.89 9.03 -21.59
CA LYS A 57 -8.51 9.24 -22.89
C LYS A 57 -7.53 9.79 -23.91
N GLN A 58 -6.64 10.72 -23.51
CA GLN A 58 -5.57 11.24 -24.36
C GLN A 58 -4.58 10.16 -24.83
N ARG A 59 -4.54 9.00 -24.16
CA ARG A 59 -3.69 7.85 -24.47
C ARG A 59 -4.47 6.67 -25.03
N ASN A 60 -5.71 6.89 -25.47
CA ASN A 60 -6.62 5.86 -25.98
C ASN A 60 -6.88 4.70 -25.00
N VAL A 61 -6.74 4.96 -23.69
CA VAL A 61 -7.12 4.01 -22.65
C VAL A 61 -8.55 4.36 -22.22
N GLN A 62 -9.50 3.48 -22.58
CA GLN A 62 -10.89 3.62 -22.14
C GLN A 62 -11.11 2.78 -20.89
N ILE A 63 -11.51 3.46 -19.81
CA ILE A 63 -11.87 2.81 -18.56
C ILE A 63 -13.29 3.23 -18.23
N ASP A 64 -14.16 2.24 -18.11
CA ASP A 64 -15.51 2.48 -17.64
C ASP A 64 -15.45 2.70 -16.13
N THR A 65 -15.64 3.95 -15.73
CA THR A 65 -15.63 4.36 -14.33
C THR A 65 -17.01 4.88 -14.01
N GLU A 66 -17.83 4.04 -13.38
CA GLU A 66 -19.15 4.41 -12.83
C GLU A 66 -18.99 5.31 -11.58
N VAL A 67 -18.07 6.29 -11.64
CA VAL A 67 -17.71 7.15 -10.51
C VAL A 67 -17.91 8.61 -10.92
N ASN A 68 -18.69 9.33 -10.10
CA ASN A 68 -18.86 10.78 -10.23
C ASN A 68 -17.54 11.52 -10.04
N ASP A 69 -17.41 12.71 -10.64
CA ASP A 69 -16.22 13.53 -10.44
C ASP A 69 -16.04 13.93 -8.98
N ARG A 70 -14.83 13.76 -8.45
CA ARG A 70 -14.45 14.20 -7.11
C ARG A 70 -12.94 14.37 -6.98
N PRO A 71 -12.46 15.23 -6.06
CA PRO A 71 -11.05 15.31 -5.72
C PRO A 71 -10.57 14.02 -5.05
N VAL A 72 -9.36 13.58 -5.39
CA VAL A 72 -8.72 12.41 -4.80
C VAL A 72 -7.24 12.69 -4.59
N HIS A 73 -6.64 12.16 -3.52
CA HIS A 73 -5.20 12.31 -3.26
C HIS A 73 -4.36 11.31 -4.08
N GLY A 74 -4.88 10.10 -4.24
CA GLY A 74 -4.26 9.01 -4.98
C GLY A 74 -5.29 8.24 -5.80
N PHE A 75 -4.83 7.57 -6.84
CA PHE A 75 -5.65 6.64 -7.60
C PHE A 75 -4.76 5.64 -8.32
N VAL A 76 -5.21 4.38 -8.41
CA VAL A 76 -4.42 3.36 -9.08
C VAL A 76 -5.23 2.53 -10.06
N ILE A 77 -4.59 2.25 -11.21
CA ILE A 77 -5.16 1.43 -12.28
C ILE A 77 -4.17 0.34 -12.61
N PHE A 78 -4.65 -0.90 -12.67
CA PHE A 78 -3.87 -2.03 -13.14
C PHE A 78 -4.59 -2.73 -14.28
N TYR A 79 -3.84 -3.05 -15.33
CA TYR A 79 -4.31 -3.77 -16.49
C TYR A 79 -3.20 -4.64 -17.06
N ARG A 80 -3.46 -5.95 -17.18
CA ARG A 80 -2.55 -6.94 -17.81
C ARG A 80 -1.11 -6.90 -17.31
N GLY A 81 -0.93 -6.82 -16.00
CA GLY A 81 0.38 -6.81 -15.35
C GLY A 81 1.03 -5.43 -15.25
N ALA A 82 0.51 -4.41 -15.92
CA ALA A 82 1.01 -3.04 -15.90
C ALA A 82 0.02 -2.07 -15.23
N GLY A 83 0.47 -0.85 -14.92
CA GLY A 83 -0.42 0.12 -14.28
C GLY A 83 0.08 1.54 -14.22
N PHE A 84 -0.79 2.39 -13.68
CA PHE A 84 -0.51 3.78 -13.38
C PHE A 84 -0.89 4.07 -11.93
N ILE A 85 0.00 4.71 -11.19
CA ILE A 85 -0.28 5.32 -9.90
C ILE A 85 -0.40 6.83 -10.13
N PHE A 86 -1.57 7.39 -9.87
CA PHE A 86 -1.80 8.83 -9.88
C PHE A 86 -1.65 9.39 -8.47
N SER A 87 -1.01 10.55 -8.35
CA SER A 87 -0.92 11.31 -7.10
C SER A 87 -1.23 12.79 -7.33
N ASP A 88 -1.83 13.44 -6.33
CA ASP A 88 -2.07 14.88 -6.40
C ASP A 88 -0.75 15.64 -6.30
N GLY A 89 -0.49 16.48 -7.30
CA GLY A 89 0.67 17.34 -7.31
C GLY A 89 0.59 18.54 -6.37
N GLY A 90 -0.59 18.83 -5.80
CA GLY A 90 -0.79 19.83 -4.77
C GLY A 90 -0.44 19.36 -3.35
N ASP A 91 -0.32 18.04 -3.15
CA ASP A 91 0.03 17.48 -1.85
C ASP A 91 1.49 17.75 -1.49
N ASP A 92 1.77 17.93 -0.20
CA ASP A 92 3.14 18.02 0.28
C ASP A 92 3.89 16.70 0.07
N GLU A 93 5.22 16.74 0.17
CA GLU A 93 6.06 15.58 -0.11
C GLU A 93 5.74 14.36 0.79
N ARG A 94 5.37 14.58 2.05
CA ARG A 94 5.08 13.50 3.01
C ARG A 94 3.77 12.82 2.66
N GLU A 95 2.73 13.61 2.40
CA GLU A 95 1.42 13.11 1.97
C GLU A 95 1.54 12.37 0.65
N ARG A 96 2.15 12.98 -0.38
CA ARG A 96 2.34 12.34 -1.69
C ARG A 96 3.10 11.02 -1.58
N ARG A 97 4.15 10.97 -0.76
CA ARG A 97 4.90 9.74 -0.55
C ARG A 97 4.06 8.65 0.11
N TYR A 98 3.29 9.01 1.12
CA TYR A 98 2.37 8.09 1.77
C TYR A 98 1.33 7.55 0.79
N THR A 99 0.72 8.44 0.00
CA THR A 99 -0.22 8.07 -1.06
C THR A 99 0.40 7.07 -2.03
N ILE A 100 1.58 7.35 -2.58
CA ILE A 100 2.25 6.41 -3.50
C ILE A 100 2.51 5.06 -2.82
N ALA A 101 2.92 5.05 -1.55
CA ALA A 101 3.13 3.82 -0.79
C ALA A 101 1.82 3.04 -0.54
N HIS A 102 0.72 3.74 -0.34
CA HIS A 102 -0.61 3.16 -0.19
C HIS A 102 -1.09 2.55 -1.51
N GLU A 103 -1.02 3.29 -2.61
CA GLU A 103 -1.44 2.81 -3.93
C GLU A 103 -0.62 1.60 -4.43
N ILE A 104 0.71 1.60 -4.21
CA ILE A 104 1.53 0.42 -4.55
C ILE A 104 1.22 -0.76 -3.62
N SER A 105 0.78 -0.51 -2.39
CA SER A 105 0.40 -1.60 -1.50
C SER A 105 -0.85 -2.32 -2.00
N HIS A 106 -1.82 -1.57 -2.52
CA HIS A 106 -2.96 -2.15 -3.25
C HIS A 106 -2.52 -2.96 -4.47
N PHE A 107 -1.56 -2.45 -5.26
CA PHE A 107 -1.00 -3.24 -6.37
C PHE A 107 -0.44 -4.58 -5.88
N ILE A 108 0.39 -4.55 -4.85
CA ILE A 108 1.10 -5.74 -4.39
C ILE A 108 0.10 -6.76 -3.81
N LEU A 109 -0.79 -6.30 -2.93
CA LEU A 109 -1.65 -7.15 -2.13
C LEU A 109 -2.90 -7.63 -2.88
N ASP A 110 -3.53 -6.74 -3.65
CA ASP A 110 -4.84 -7.02 -4.25
C ASP A 110 -4.71 -7.45 -5.72
N TYR A 111 -3.58 -7.17 -6.37
CA TYR A 111 -3.36 -7.50 -7.78
C TYR A 111 -2.22 -8.50 -7.97
N LYS A 112 -0.98 -8.12 -7.66
CA LYS A 112 0.22 -8.89 -8.01
C LYS A 112 0.26 -10.26 -7.33
N ILE A 113 0.18 -10.31 -5.99
CA ILE A 113 0.25 -11.56 -5.23
C ILE A 113 -0.89 -12.51 -5.62
N PRO A 114 -2.16 -12.08 -5.71
CA PRO A 114 -3.26 -12.93 -6.19
C PRO A 114 -3.01 -13.45 -7.61
N ARG A 115 -2.56 -12.60 -8.53
CA ARG A 115 -2.28 -12.97 -9.93
C ARG A 115 -1.20 -14.03 -10.02
N GLU A 116 -0.08 -13.83 -9.32
CA GLU A 116 1.02 -14.81 -9.27
C GLU A 116 0.60 -16.13 -8.64
N LYS A 117 -0.22 -16.10 -7.59
CA LYS A 117 -0.77 -17.31 -6.98
C LYS A 117 -1.59 -18.12 -7.97
N ILE A 118 -2.40 -17.46 -8.81
CA ILE A 118 -3.20 -18.13 -9.85
C ILE A 118 -2.29 -18.76 -10.91
N ILE A 119 -1.33 -18.02 -11.44
CA ILE A 119 -0.38 -18.53 -12.44
C ILE A 119 0.42 -19.72 -11.91
N ASN A 120 0.93 -19.62 -10.68
CA ASN A 120 1.73 -20.68 -10.07
C ASN A 120 0.92 -21.96 -9.82
N LYS A 121 -0.41 -21.87 -9.68
CA LYS A 121 -1.28 -23.03 -9.44
C LYS A 121 -1.90 -23.60 -10.70
N LEU A 122 -2.28 -22.76 -11.66
CA LEU A 122 -3.03 -23.15 -12.86
C LEU A 122 -2.15 -23.20 -14.12
N GLY A 123 -0.90 -22.72 -14.05
CA GLY A 123 0.05 -22.68 -15.15
C GLY A 123 0.03 -21.35 -15.91
N ALA A 124 1.07 -21.11 -16.71
CA ALA A 124 1.28 -19.83 -17.41
C ALA A 124 0.16 -19.48 -18.41
N SER A 125 -0.50 -20.48 -19.02
CA SER A 125 -1.58 -20.30 -20.00
C SER A 125 -2.84 -19.65 -19.42
N ILE A 126 -2.98 -19.61 -18.10
CA ILE A 126 -4.11 -18.94 -17.44
C ILE A 126 -4.01 -17.41 -17.54
N SER A 127 -2.83 -16.88 -17.88
CA SER A 127 -2.60 -15.44 -18.01
C SER A 127 -3.60 -14.80 -18.99
N ASP A 128 -3.83 -15.43 -20.16
CA ASP A 128 -4.77 -14.92 -21.16
C ASP A 128 -6.21 -14.82 -20.62
N VAL A 129 -6.59 -15.69 -19.69
CA VAL A 129 -7.92 -15.67 -19.07
C VAL A 129 -8.03 -14.54 -18.06
N ILE A 130 -7.06 -14.45 -17.16
CA ILE A 130 -7.06 -13.46 -16.10
C ILE A 130 -6.71 -12.05 -16.61
N ASP A 131 -6.17 -11.94 -17.82
CA ASP A 131 -5.94 -10.70 -18.56
C ASP A 131 -7.10 -10.36 -19.53
N GLY A 132 -8.16 -11.17 -19.54
CA GLY A 132 -9.39 -10.96 -20.32
C GLY A 132 -9.22 -11.09 -21.83
N ILE A 133 -8.18 -11.77 -22.30
CA ILE A 133 -7.91 -12.03 -23.73
C ILE A 133 -8.85 -13.12 -24.26
N ARG A 134 -9.19 -14.11 -23.43
CA ARG A 134 -10.13 -15.19 -23.75
C ARG A 134 -10.96 -15.59 -22.54
N PRO A 135 -12.13 -16.23 -22.72
CA PRO A 135 -12.84 -16.86 -21.61
C PRO A 135 -12.06 -18.06 -21.03
N PRO A 136 -12.29 -18.41 -19.75
CA PRO A 136 -11.78 -19.65 -19.18
C PRO A 136 -12.40 -20.88 -19.85
N THR A 137 -11.64 -21.98 -19.92
CA THR A 137 -12.21 -23.30 -20.26
C THR A 137 -12.84 -23.96 -19.03
N ASP A 138 -13.70 -24.96 -19.24
CA ASP A 138 -14.30 -25.73 -18.14
C ASP A 138 -13.24 -26.39 -17.24
N GLU A 139 -12.16 -26.91 -17.84
CA GLU A 139 -11.04 -27.49 -17.10
C GLU A 139 -10.34 -26.46 -16.21
N GLU A 140 -10.13 -25.24 -16.70
CA GLU A 140 -9.52 -24.14 -15.95
C GLU A 140 -10.44 -23.67 -14.81
N ILE A 141 -11.75 -23.62 -15.02
CA ILE A 141 -12.74 -23.31 -13.98
C ILE A 141 -12.69 -24.38 -12.89
N VAL A 142 -12.75 -25.66 -13.26
CA VAL A 142 -12.71 -26.77 -12.30
C VAL A 142 -11.41 -26.77 -11.50
N LYS A 143 -10.25 -26.62 -12.16
CA LYS A 143 -8.97 -26.49 -11.46
C LYS A 143 -8.93 -25.27 -10.53
N GLY A 144 -9.50 -24.14 -10.96
CA GLY A 144 -9.67 -22.95 -10.13
C GLY A 144 -10.45 -23.25 -8.85
N ILE A 145 -11.62 -23.87 -8.98
CA ILE A 145 -12.47 -24.26 -7.85
C ILE A 145 -11.73 -25.21 -6.89
N VAL A 146 -11.05 -26.24 -7.42
CA VAL A 146 -10.26 -27.19 -6.61
C VAL A 146 -9.16 -26.50 -5.81
N HIS A 147 -8.57 -25.42 -6.35
CA HIS A 147 -7.54 -24.64 -5.67
C HIS A 147 -8.08 -23.44 -4.86
N GLY A 148 -9.40 -23.25 -4.81
CA GLY A 148 -10.03 -22.10 -4.14
C GLY A 148 -9.68 -20.76 -4.79
N LEU A 149 -9.53 -20.73 -6.12
CA LEU A 149 -9.15 -19.58 -6.92
C LEU A 149 -10.32 -19.14 -7.82
N ASN A 150 -10.53 -17.83 -7.92
CA ASN A 150 -11.50 -17.26 -8.83
C ASN A 150 -10.83 -16.97 -10.18
N VAL A 151 -11.19 -17.72 -11.23
CA VAL A 151 -10.64 -17.58 -12.57
C VAL A 151 -11.51 -16.60 -13.37
N LYS A 152 -11.26 -15.31 -13.19
CA LYS A 152 -11.93 -14.21 -13.90
C LYS A 152 -10.89 -13.13 -14.26
N PRO A 153 -11.17 -12.25 -15.25
CA PRO A 153 -10.29 -11.13 -15.55
C PRO A 153 -10.04 -10.24 -14.33
N PHE A 154 -8.78 -9.94 -14.03
CA PHE A 154 -8.41 -8.93 -13.03
C PHE A 154 -8.49 -7.54 -13.67
N THR A 155 -9.68 -6.94 -13.61
CA THR A 155 -9.80 -5.48 -13.75
C THR A 155 -10.05 -4.92 -12.36
N HIS A 156 -8.96 -4.53 -11.67
CA HIS A 156 -9.08 -3.81 -10.40
C HIS A 156 -9.04 -2.31 -10.69
N LEU A 157 -10.22 -1.72 -10.70
CA LEU A 157 -10.40 -0.28 -10.53
C LEU A 157 -10.70 -0.08 -9.05
N LEU A 158 -9.68 0.32 -8.30
CA LEU A 158 -9.85 0.65 -6.90
C LEU A 158 -10.36 2.08 -6.79
N GLU A 159 -11.68 2.20 -6.92
CA GLU A 159 -12.48 3.19 -6.21
C GLU A 159 -13.95 2.73 -6.25
N LYS A 160 -14.37 1.97 -5.24
CA LYS A 160 -15.79 1.61 -5.06
C LYS A 160 -16.37 2.28 -3.82
N LYS A 161 -16.50 3.60 -3.93
CA LYS A 161 -17.66 4.46 -3.60
C LYS A 161 -17.25 5.79 -2.96
N GLY A 162 -17.80 6.85 -3.55
CA GLY A 162 -17.37 8.23 -3.43
C GLY A 162 -17.65 8.95 -2.10
N ASP A 163 -18.03 8.25 -1.03
CA ASP A 163 -18.36 8.84 0.27
C ASP A 163 -17.40 8.43 1.41
N GLY A 164 -16.37 7.63 1.12
CA GLY A 164 -15.45 7.12 2.14
C GLY A 164 -16.08 6.07 3.06
N SER A 165 -17.27 5.56 2.73
CA SER A 165 -17.92 4.48 3.47
C SER A 165 -17.55 3.11 2.89
N PHE A 166 -17.02 2.24 3.76
CA PHE A 166 -16.74 0.85 3.40
C PHE A 166 -18.04 0.04 3.45
N LEU A 167 -18.59 -0.34 2.29
CA LEU A 167 -19.81 -1.15 2.24
C LEU A 167 -19.62 -2.62 2.64
N ASN A 168 -18.39 -3.10 2.75
CA ASN A 168 -18.08 -4.50 3.04
C ASN A 168 -16.80 -4.61 3.87
N SER A 169 -16.76 -5.58 4.79
CA SER A 169 -15.59 -5.92 5.62
C SER A 169 -14.35 -6.28 4.79
N ASP A 170 -14.53 -6.80 3.58
CA ASP A 170 -13.42 -7.16 2.69
C ASP A 170 -12.67 -5.92 2.18
N VAL A 171 -13.40 -4.85 1.85
CA VAL A 171 -12.80 -3.56 1.45
C VAL A 171 -12.05 -2.97 2.64
N TYR A 172 -12.68 -2.96 3.82
CA TYR A 172 -12.02 -2.48 5.04
C TYR A 172 -10.72 -3.24 5.36
N ASN A 173 -10.69 -4.57 5.18
CA ASN A 173 -9.48 -5.36 5.41
C ASN A 173 -8.38 -5.10 4.37
N SER A 174 -8.74 -4.88 3.11
CA SER A 174 -7.81 -4.53 2.02
C SER A 174 -7.15 -3.18 2.30
N GLU A 175 -7.93 -2.16 2.66
CA GLU A 175 -7.44 -0.81 2.97
C GLU A 175 -6.50 -0.80 4.18
N ASN A 176 -6.88 -1.49 5.28
CA ASN A 176 -5.98 -1.64 6.42
C ASN A 176 -4.68 -2.38 6.06
N ALA A 177 -4.76 -3.37 5.16
CA ALA A 177 -3.57 -4.07 4.69
C ALA A 177 -2.69 -3.18 3.83
N ALA A 178 -3.29 -2.33 3.00
CA ALA A 178 -2.59 -1.33 2.22
C ALA A 178 -1.89 -0.29 3.10
N ASP A 179 -2.58 0.26 4.10
CA ASP A 179 -1.96 1.15 5.10
C ASP A 179 -0.80 0.48 5.85
N GLU A 180 -1.00 -0.76 6.34
CA GLU A 180 0.04 -1.51 7.04
C GLU A 180 1.29 -1.70 6.17
N LEU A 181 1.10 -2.07 4.89
CA LEU A 181 2.22 -2.26 3.97
C LEU A 181 2.85 -0.92 3.57
N ALA A 182 2.07 0.13 3.33
CA ALA A 182 2.57 1.46 2.99
C ALA A 182 3.52 2.00 4.07
N ILE A 183 3.11 1.86 5.33
CA ILE A 183 3.92 2.26 6.49
C ILE A 183 5.18 1.42 6.56
N GLU A 184 5.10 0.10 6.39
CA GLU A 184 6.27 -0.78 6.45
C GLU A 184 7.22 -0.55 5.26
N LEU A 185 6.71 -0.16 4.09
CA LEU A 185 7.53 0.24 2.94
C LEU A 185 8.29 1.53 3.20
N ILE A 186 7.64 2.54 3.82
CA ILE A 186 8.27 3.83 4.12
C ILE A 186 9.20 3.74 5.34
N ALA A 187 8.74 3.10 6.41
CA ALA A 187 9.37 3.09 7.72
C ALA A 187 9.28 1.68 8.36
N PRO A 188 10.09 0.71 7.91
CA PRO A 188 10.06 -0.65 8.43
C PRO A 188 10.22 -0.68 9.96
N ALA A 189 9.31 -1.37 10.64
CA ALA A 189 9.23 -1.37 12.11
C ALA A 189 10.57 -1.72 12.75
N SER A 190 11.27 -2.71 12.20
CA SER A 190 12.56 -3.18 12.72
C SER A 190 13.64 -2.10 12.66
N ARG A 191 13.66 -1.27 11.62
CA ARG A 191 14.64 -0.20 11.44
C ARG A 191 14.32 1.02 12.28
N VAL A 192 13.05 1.41 12.34
CA VAL A 192 12.60 2.50 13.22
C VAL A 192 12.95 2.19 14.67
N VAL A 193 12.64 0.97 15.13
CA VAL A 193 12.97 0.54 16.49
C VAL A 193 14.48 0.53 16.72
N ALA A 194 15.27 0.02 15.77
CA ALA A 194 16.73 0.05 15.87
C ALA A 194 17.28 1.48 16.00
N ASP A 195 16.79 2.43 15.19
CA ASP A 195 17.18 3.83 15.23
C ASP A 195 16.89 4.49 16.59
N ILE A 196 15.76 4.15 17.20
CA ILE A 196 15.40 4.66 18.53
C ILE A 196 16.32 4.08 19.60
N LEU A 197 16.66 2.79 19.49
CA LEU A 197 17.46 2.06 20.47
C LEU A 197 18.97 2.27 20.33
N GLN A 198 19.47 2.83 19.21
CA GLN A 198 20.89 3.18 19.04
C GLN A 198 21.38 4.27 20.02
N GLY A 199 20.49 4.94 20.76
CA GLY A 199 20.84 5.89 21.82
C GLY A 199 20.37 5.45 23.21
N ASN A 200 20.21 6.41 24.14
CA ASN A 200 19.64 6.10 25.45
C ASN A 200 18.24 5.50 25.29
N LYS A 201 18.04 4.28 25.80
CA LYS A 201 16.76 3.59 25.75
C LYS A 201 15.71 4.44 26.47
N PRO A 202 14.59 4.80 25.81
CA PRO A 202 13.53 5.56 26.46
C PRO A 202 13.04 4.83 27.72
N SER A 203 12.86 5.58 28.80
CA SER A 203 12.51 5.04 30.12
C SER A 203 11.02 4.74 30.31
N SER A 204 10.16 5.18 29.38
CA SER A 204 8.71 5.01 29.46
C SER A 204 8.05 4.86 28.08
N PHE A 205 6.81 4.38 28.07
CA PHE A 205 5.96 4.32 26.87
C PHE A 205 5.83 5.70 26.19
N GLY A 206 5.55 6.75 26.97
CA GLY A 206 5.40 8.11 26.45
C GLY A 206 6.70 8.62 25.82
N ALA A 207 7.82 8.49 26.53
CA ALA A 207 9.12 8.90 26.01
C ALA A 207 9.52 8.13 24.74
N PHE A 208 9.18 6.84 24.66
CA PHE A 208 9.39 6.05 23.45
C PHE A 208 8.51 6.56 22.30
N SER A 209 7.21 6.73 22.56
CA SER A 209 6.23 7.17 21.56
C SER A 209 6.60 8.55 20.99
N ASP A 210 6.97 9.51 21.83
CA ASP A 210 7.32 10.86 21.38
C ASP A 210 8.60 10.87 20.53
N ARG A 211 9.63 10.15 20.97
CA ARG A 211 10.87 10.02 20.20
C ARG A 211 10.62 9.28 18.89
N CYS A 212 9.81 8.23 18.91
CA CYS A 212 9.44 7.48 17.72
C CYS A 212 8.72 8.36 16.70
N ARG A 213 7.73 9.15 17.15
CA ARG A 213 7.02 10.10 16.28
C ARG A 213 7.98 11.08 15.61
N LEU A 214 8.91 11.67 16.36
CA LEU A 214 9.89 12.60 15.81
C LEU A 214 10.83 11.94 14.78
N VAL A 215 11.25 10.69 15.01
CA VAL A 215 12.06 9.94 14.04
C VAL A 215 11.24 9.65 12.77
N LEU A 216 10.00 9.22 12.92
CA LEU A 216 9.09 8.93 11.80
C LEU A 216 8.81 10.17 10.93
N GLU A 217 8.52 11.32 11.54
CA GLU A 217 8.26 12.57 10.81
C GLU A 217 9.53 13.14 10.16
N ASN A 218 10.65 13.18 10.89
CA ASN A 218 11.83 13.92 10.44
C ASN A 218 12.76 13.09 9.55
N ARG A 219 12.98 11.81 9.87
CA ARG A 219 13.88 10.92 9.14
C ARG A 219 13.14 10.13 8.07
N TYR A 220 12.03 9.49 8.43
CA TYR A 220 11.26 8.67 7.48
C TYR A 220 10.26 9.47 6.64
N LYS A 221 10.00 10.73 7.00
CA LYS A 221 9.11 11.66 6.27
C LYS A 221 7.66 11.17 6.19
N LEU A 222 7.16 10.52 7.25
CA LEU A 222 5.74 10.19 7.35
C LEU A 222 4.89 11.45 7.67
N PRO A 223 3.64 11.51 7.19
CA PRO A 223 2.64 12.48 7.65
C PRO A 223 2.46 12.46 9.17
N GLY A 224 2.19 13.62 9.78
CA GLY A 224 2.16 13.77 11.24
C GLY A 224 1.13 12.87 11.94
N LEU A 225 -0.07 12.75 11.37
CA LEU A 225 -1.12 11.88 11.92
C LEU A 225 -0.71 10.39 11.85
N ILE A 226 -0.21 9.95 10.69
CA ILE A 226 0.27 8.57 10.48
C ILE A 226 1.47 8.26 11.38
N ALA A 227 2.42 9.18 11.49
CA ALA A 227 3.59 9.04 12.36
C ALA A 227 3.20 8.92 13.83
N ASN A 228 2.22 9.70 14.31
CA ASN A 228 1.72 9.62 15.68
C ASN A 228 1.07 8.25 15.97
N ASP A 229 0.19 7.79 15.08
CA ASP A 229 -0.49 6.51 15.26
C ASP A 229 0.49 5.33 15.20
N TYR A 230 1.46 5.38 14.27
CA TYR A 230 2.49 4.36 14.17
C TYR A 230 3.43 4.34 15.37
N ALA A 231 3.82 5.52 15.86
CA ALA A 231 4.68 5.64 17.04
C ALA A 231 4.06 4.98 18.27
N ARG A 232 2.75 5.16 18.48
CA ARG A 232 2.02 4.53 19.59
C ARG A 232 2.00 3.01 19.47
N LEU A 233 1.80 2.48 18.27
CA LEU A 233 1.83 1.03 18.04
C LEU A 233 3.20 0.43 18.30
N LEU A 234 4.27 1.07 17.80
CA LEU A 234 5.65 0.63 18.04
C LEU A 234 6.01 0.73 19.53
N ALA A 235 5.61 1.82 20.20
CA ALA A 235 5.79 1.97 21.64
C ALA A 235 5.10 0.83 22.40
N TYR A 236 3.88 0.45 22.02
CA TYR A 236 3.17 -0.66 22.64
C TYR A 236 3.90 -1.99 22.43
N LYS A 237 4.34 -2.27 21.19
CA LYS A 237 5.09 -3.49 20.83
C LYS A 237 6.40 -3.62 21.62
N VAL A 238 7.12 -2.52 21.85
CA VAL A 238 8.44 -2.52 22.49
C VAL A 238 8.36 -2.47 24.02
N THR A 239 7.42 -1.70 24.57
CA THR A 239 7.36 -1.43 26.02
C THR A 239 6.29 -2.23 26.78
N GLY A 240 5.37 -2.89 26.06
CA GLY A 240 4.22 -3.57 26.66
C GLY A 240 3.04 -2.63 27.00
N GLY A 241 3.14 -1.35 26.65
CA GLY A 241 2.09 -0.35 26.85
C GLY A 241 2.35 0.60 28.03
N PRO A 242 1.46 1.59 28.25
CA PRO A 242 1.58 2.53 29.36
C PRO A 242 1.42 1.83 30.71
N SER A 243 2.20 2.25 31.71
CA SER A 243 2.06 1.75 33.09
C SER A 243 0.69 2.12 33.67
N ILE A 244 0.24 1.36 34.68
CA ILE A 244 -1.04 1.62 35.37
C ILE A 244 -1.07 3.05 35.95
N MET A 245 0.05 3.54 36.51
CA MET A 245 0.15 4.92 36.99
C MET A 245 0.01 5.94 35.85
N SER A 246 0.69 5.71 34.72
CA SER A 246 0.60 6.57 33.54
C SER A 246 -0.82 6.61 32.94
N ARG A 247 -1.57 5.50 33.01
CA ARG A 247 -2.99 5.46 32.57
C ARG A 247 -3.91 6.28 33.46
N MET A 248 -3.53 6.50 34.71
CA MET A 248 -4.29 7.29 35.68
C MET A 248 -3.84 8.76 35.74
N GLY A 249 -2.90 9.19 34.91
CA GLY A 249 -2.43 10.59 34.84
C GLY A 249 -1.46 10.97 35.96
N PHE A 250 -0.81 9.99 36.60
CA PHE A 250 0.24 10.18 37.61
C PHE A 250 1.63 9.94 37.04
#